data_AF-A0A7S7RPC1-F1
#
_entry.id   AF-A0A7S7RPC1-F1
#
_cell.length_a   1.000
_cell.length_b   1.000
_cell.length_c   1.000
_cell.angle_alpha   90.00
_cell.angle_beta   90.00
_cell.angle_gamma   90.00
#
_symmetry.space_group_name_H-M   'P 1'
#
loop_
_entity.id
_entity.type
_entity.pdbx_description
1 polymer ?
#
loop_
_entity_poly.entity_id
_entity_poly.type
_entity_poly.pdbx_seq_one_letter_code
_entity_poly.pdbx_strand_id
1 'polypeptide(L)'
;MDFLTFKSFISIEALIIFYYIGALILPIGIWLLLLWLVRKYKLLNTSYEKGKEVIWKLLNREQKIKFVAIFVILFLFMQLFWRMFFEFLIAYMQIRDALLLT
;
A
#
# COMPACT_ATOMS: atom_id res chain seq x y z
N MET A 1 -1.69 16.24 -25.20
CA MET A 1 -1.87 16.55 -23.76
C MET A 1 -3.19 15.91 -23.30
N ASP A 2 -3.40 14.62 -23.60
CA ASP A 2 -4.71 13.96 -23.40
C ASP A 2 -4.65 12.74 -22.47
N PHE A 3 -3.45 12.38 -22.01
CA PHE A 3 -3.19 11.23 -21.14
C PHE A 3 -3.82 11.37 -19.73
N LEU A 4 -4.11 12.60 -19.32
CA LEU A 4 -4.75 12.93 -18.04
C LEU A 4 -6.25 13.22 -18.17
N THR A 5 -6.89 12.89 -19.29
CA THR A 5 -8.35 12.93 -19.35
C THR A 5 -8.92 11.76 -18.54
N PHE A 6 -9.98 12.02 -17.76
CA PHE A 6 -10.66 11.04 -16.89
C PHE A 6 -10.95 9.70 -17.61
N LYS A 7 -11.20 9.75 -18.92
CA LYS A 7 -11.47 8.61 -19.80
C LYS A 7 -10.24 7.70 -20.04
N SER A 8 -9.04 8.26 -20.05
CA SER A 8 -7.78 7.53 -20.25
C SER A 8 -7.14 7.10 -18.92
N PHE A 9 -7.29 7.91 -17.86
CA PHE A 9 -6.62 7.66 -16.58
C PHE A 9 -7.39 6.68 -15.68
N ILE A 10 -8.72 6.64 -15.81
CA ILE A 10 -9.60 5.71 -15.09
C ILE A 10 -10.20 4.69 -16.09
N SER A 11 -9.52 4.43 -17.21
CA SER A 11 -9.92 3.32 -18.07
C SER A 11 -9.71 2.00 -17.33
N ILE A 12 -10.51 0.99 -17.67
CA ILE A 12 -10.41 -0.35 -17.09
C ILE A 12 -8.98 -0.90 -17.25
N GLU A 13 -8.37 -0.67 -18.41
CA GLU A 13 -7.00 -1.08 -18.71
C GLU A 13 -5.98 -0.38 -17.81
N ALA A 14 -6.11 0.93 -17.61
CA ALA A 14 -5.24 1.68 -16.71
C ALA A 14 -5.39 1.21 -15.25
N LEU A 15 -6.62 0.94 -14.80
CA LEU A 15 -6.88 0.44 -13.45
C LEU A 15 -6.30 -0.94 -13.20
N ILE A 16 -6.36 -1.84 -14.18
CA ILE A 16 -5.73 -3.17 -14.11
C ILE A 16 -4.21 -3.02 -14.01
N ILE A 17 -3.62 -2.12 -14.80
CA ILE A 17 -2.18 -1.82 -14.73
C ILE A 17 -1.84 -1.28 -13.33
N PHE A 18 -2.59 -0.30 -12.81
CA PHE A 18 -2.38 0.23 -11.45
C PHE A 18 -2.60 -0.82 -10.36
N TYR A 19 -3.51 -1.77 -10.54
CA TYR A 19 -3.73 -2.86 -9.60
C TYR A 19 -2.46 -3.72 -9.44
N TYR A 20 -1.88 -4.18 -10.55
CA TYR A 20 -0.66 -5.00 -10.55
C TYR A 20 0.59 -4.21 -10.19
N ILE A 21 0.72 -3.00 -10.74
CA ILE A 21 1.83 -2.10 -10.43
C ILE A 21 1.79 -1.72 -8.95
N GLY A 22 0.62 -1.36 -8.41
CA GLY A 22 0.45 -1.03 -7.01
C GLY A 22 0.85 -2.19 -6.10
N ALA A 23 0.48 -3.43 -6.43
CA ALA A 23 0.86 -4.61 -5.65
C ALA A 23 2.38 -4.82 -5.54
N LEU A 24 3.16 -4.44 -6.57
CA LEU A 24 4.63 -4.54 -6.59
C LEU A 24 5.32 -3.26 -6.08
N ILE A 25 4.83 -2.09 -6.49
CA ILE A 25 5.42 -0.79 -6.16
C ILE A 25 5.17 -0.41 -4.72
N LEU A 26 4.01 -0.74 -4.12
CA LEU A 26 3.76 -0.42 -2.71
C LEU A 26 4.82 -1.03 -1.77
N PRO A 27 5.07 -2.36 -1.76
CA PRO A 27 6.04 -2.93 -0.83
C PRO A 27 7.47 -2.42 -1.09
N ILE A 28 7.88 -2.34 -2.36
CA ILE A 28 9.24 -1.93 -2.73
C ILE A 28 9.44 -0.42 -2.51
N GLY A 29 8.47 0.39 -2.93
CA GLY A 29 8.51 1.85 -2.81
C GLY A 29 8.45 2.31 -1.35
N ILE A 30 7.60 1.71 -0.52
CA ILE A 30 7.57 1.98 0.92
C ILE A 30 8.91 1.61 1.56
N TRP A 31 9.48 0.44 1.20
CA TRP A 31 10.77 0.01 1.70
C TRP A 31 11.90 0.99 1.35
N LEU A 32 11.98 1.41 0.08
CA LEU A 32 12.98 2.37 -0.39
C LEU A 32 12.80 3.75 0.24
N LEU A 33 11.56 4.24 0.35
CA LEU A 33 11.26 5.51 1.01
C LEU A 33 11.65 5.49 2.48
N LEU A 34 11.33 4.41 3.21
CA LEU A 34 11.73 4.25 4.60
C LEU A 34 13.24 4.21 4.76
N LEU A 35 13.95 3.44 3.93
CA LEU A 35 15.42 3.42 3.93
C LEU A 35 16.02 4.80 3.65
N TRP A 36 15.48 5.51 2.66
CA TRP A 36 15.93 6.84 2.32
C TRP A 36 15.66 7.84 3.44
N LEU A 37 14.47 7.80 4.05
CA LEU A 37 14.08 8.68 5.14
C LEU A 37 14.96 8.48 6.38
N VAL A 38 15.17 7.22 6.78
CA VAL A 38 16.02 6.88 7.93
C VAL A 38 17.47 7.29 7.68
N ARG A 39 18.00 7.09 6.47
CA ARG A 39 19.37 7.51 6.13
C ARG A 39 19.53 9.02 6.05
N LYS A 40 18.54 9.73 5.55
CA LYS A 40 18.59 11.19 5.35
C LYS A 40 18.49 11.95 6.67
N TYR A 41 17.65 11.50 7.59
CA TYR A 41 17.42 12.18 8.87
C TYR A 41 18.14 11.48 10.01
N LYS A 42 19.34 11.98 10.35
CA LYS A 42 20.20 11.45 11.41
C LYS A 42 19.49 11.32 12.78
N LEU A 43 18.56 12.23 13.06
CA LEU A 43 17.70 12.26 14.26
C LEU A 43 16.67 11.11 14.28
N LEU A 44 16.15 10.74 13.10
CA LEU A 44 15.27 9.59 12.96
C LEU A 44 16.07 8.29 13.09
N ASN A 45 17.28 8.22 12.53
CA ASN A 45 18.13 7.03 12.65
C ASN A 45 18.47 6.69 14.11
N THR A 46 18.92 7.68 14.89
CA THR A 46 19.26 7.46 16.31
C THR A 46 18.05 7.17 17.19
N SER A 47 16.92 7.83 16.95
CA SER A 47 15.67 7.56 17.67
C SER A 47 15.06 6.22 17.27
N TYR A 48 15.17 5.83 15.99
CA TYR A 48 14.70 4.56 15.46
C TYR A 48 15.47 3.39 16.07
N GLU A 49 16.80 3.44 16.07
CA GLU A 49 17.62 2.38 16.65
C GLU A 49 17.39 2.23 18.16
N LYS A 50 17.38 3.34 18.91
CA LYS A 50 17.11 3.32 20.36
C LYS A 50 15.69 2.85 20.67
N GLY A 51 14.68 3.36 19.97
CA GLY A 51 13.29 3.00 20.17
C GLY A 51 13.02 1.53 19.84
N LYS A 52 13.60 1.03 18.75
CA LYS A 52 13.54 -0.38 18.36
C LYS A 52 14.15 -1.25 19.44
N GLU A 53 15.35 -0.94 19.92
CA GLU A 53 16.01 -1.72 20.98
C GLU A 53 15.19 -1.77 22.27
N VAL A 54 14.64 -0.63 22.68
CA VAL A 54 13.83 -0.52 23.91
C VAL A 54 12.54 -1.33 23.79
N ILE A 55 11.78 -1.18 22.69
CA ILE A 55 10.55 -1.93 22.44
C ILE A 55 10.85 -3.44 22.36
N TRP A 56 11.94 -3.82 21.71
CA TRP A 56 12.30 -5.23 21.56
C TRP A 56 12.85 -5.88 22.82
N LYS A 57 13.46 -5.10 23.73
CA LYS A 57 13.86 -5.58 25.06
C LYS A 57 12.69 -5.64 26.04
N LEU A 58 11.71 -4.74 25.92
CA LEU A 58 10.51 -4.69 26.78
C LEU A 58 9.49 -5.79 26.47
N LEU A 59 9.37 -6.22 25.21
CA LEU A 59 8.39 -7.24 24.82
C LEU A 59 8.85 -8.67 25.13
N ASN A 60 7.98 -9.42 25.82
CA ASN A 60 8.14 -10.87 25.98
C ASN A 60 7.92 -11.61 24.65
N ARG A 61 8.48 -12.83 24.53
CA ARG A 61 8.43 -13.63 23.30
C ARG A 61 7.01 -13.84 22.77
N GLU A 62 6.04 -14.07 23.65
CA GLU A 62 4.62 -14.20 23.27
C GLU A 62 4.02 -12.90 22.73
N GLN A 63 4.37 -11.76 23.34
CA GLN A 63 3.92 -10.44 22.88
C GLN A 63 4.53 -10.09 21.52
N LYS A 64 5.80 -10.47 21.27
CA LYS A 64 6.44 -10.31 19.96
C LYS A 64 5.69 -11.09 18.88
N ILE A 65 5.32 -12.33 19.16
CA ILE A 65 4.55 -13.15 18.21
C ILE A 65 3.17 -12.53 17.95
N LYS A 66 2.45 -12.09 18.99
CA LYS A 66 1.16 -11.40 18.82
C LYS A 66 1.30 -10.09 18.03
N PHE A 67 2.33 -9.31 18.30
CA PHE A 67 2.63 -8.07 17.59
C PHE A 67 2.88 -8.33 16.10
N VAL A 68 3.75 -9.28 15.77
CA VAL A 68 4.01 -9.67 14.38
C VAL A 68 2.75 -10.24 13.72
N ALA A 69 1.97 -11.07 14.42
CA ALA A 69 0.72 -11.61 13.91
C ALA A 69 -0.30 -10.51 13.56
N ILE A 70 -0.46 -9.49 14.42
CA ILE A 70 -1.32 -8.34 14.13
C ILE A 70 -0.84 -7.61 12.87
N PHE A 71 0.47 -7.38 12.74
CA PHE A 71 1.03 -6.75 11.54
C PHE A 71 0.75 -7.56 10.27
N VAL A 72 0.90 -8.89 10.32
CA VAL A 72 0.59 -9.77 9.19
C VAL A 72 -0.90 -9.71 8.86
N ILE A 73 -1.79 -9.74 9.86
CA ILE A 73 -3.23 -9.64 9.65
C ILE A 73 -3.58 -8.30 8.99
N LEU A 74 -3.10 -7.18 9.53
CA LEU A 74 -3.33 -5.84 8.95
C LEU A 74 -2.81 -5.75 7.52
N PHE A 75 -1.65 -6.34 7.22
CA PHE A 75 -1.10 -6.39 5.88
C PHE A 75 -1.99 -7.17 4.91
N LEU A 76 -2.51 -8.32 5.32
CA LEU A 76 -3.46 -9.11 4.52
C LEU A 76 -4.77 -8.34 4.29
N PHE A 77 -5.31 -7.71 5.32
CA PHE A 77 -6.50 -6.85 5.20
C PHE A 77 -6.28 -5.69 4.23
N MET A 78 -5.11 -5.04 4.28
CA MET A 78 -4.78 -3.95 3.37
C MET A 78 -4.70 -4.44 1.92
N GLN A 79 -4.14 -5.63 1.67
CA GLN A 79 -4.13 -6.23 0.33
C GLN A 79 -5.54 -6.52 -0.18
N LEU A 80 -6.40 -7.09 0.67
CA LEU A 80 -7.80 -7.36 0.34
C LEU A 80 -8.57 -6.07 0.06
N PHE A 81 -8.37 -5.05 0.91
CA PHE A 81 -8.96 -3.73 0.73
C PHE A 81 -8.53 -3.09 -0.59
N TRP A 82 -7.23 -3.15 -0.92
CA TRP A 82 -6.71 -2.69 -2.20
C TRP A 82 -7.38 -3.42 -3.37
N ARG A 83 -7.45 -4.76 -3.33
CA ARG A 83 -8.13 -5.53 -4.37
C ARG A 83 -9.61 -5.14 -4.52
N MET A 84 -10.34 -5.04 -3.42
CA MET A 84 -11.75 -4.65 -3.43
C MET A 84 -11.95 -3.23 -3.98
N PHE A 85 -11.08 -2.30 -3.62
CA PHE A 85 -11.14 -0.92 -4.12
C PHE A 85 -10.95 -0.85 -5.64
N PHE A 86 -9.96 -1.57 -6.19
CA PHE A 86 -9.74 -1.60 -7.64
C PHE A 86 -10.86 -2.33 -8.39
N GLU A 87 -11.32 -3.48 -7.90
CA GLU A 87 -12.42 -4.23 -8.52
C GLU A 87 -13.71 -3.41 -8.53
N PHE A 88 -14.01 -2.71 -7.43
CA PHE A 88 -15.16 -1.81 -7.34
C PHE A 88 -15.08 -0.68 -8.38
N LEU A 89 -13.92 -0.03 -8.50
CA LEU A 89 -13.74 1.05 -9.48
C LEU A 89 -13.84 0.55 -10.92
N ILE A 90 -13.30 -0.63 -11.23
CA ILE A 90 -13.43 -1.26 -12.55
C ILE A 90 -14.90 -1.52 -12.86
N ALA A 91 -15.63 -2.15 -11.95
CA ALA A 91 -17.05 -2.46 -12.12
C ALA A 91 -17.89 -1.18 -12.27
N TYR A 92 -17.59 -0.15 -11.49
CA TYR A 92 -18.23 1.15 -11.60
C TYR A 92 -18.05 1.78 -12.99
N MET A 93 -16.83 1.74 -13.53
CA MET A 93 -16.54 2.25 -14.88
C MET A 93 -17.26 1.43 -15.96
N GLN A 94 -17.30 0.10 -15.83
CA GLN A 94 -18.03 -0.78 -16.75
C GLN A 94 -19.54 -0.45 -16.79
N ILE A 95 -20.16 -0.25 -15.62
CA ILE A 95 -21.58 0.11 -15.53
C ILE A 95 -21.84 1.49 -16.16
N ARG A 96 -20.99 2.48 -15.86
CA ARG A 96 -21.07 3.81 -16.44
C ARG A 96 -21.00 3.77 -17.97
N ASP A 97 -20.07 3.01 -18.53
CA ASP A 97 -19.90 2.90 -19.97
C ASP A 97 -21.11 2.19 -20.63
N ALA A 98 -21.68 1.17 -19.98
CA ALA A 98 -22.90 0.51 -20.45
C ALA A 98 -24.12 1.45 -20.47
N LEU A 99 -24.25 2.33 -19.47
CA LEU A 99 -25.34 3.31 -19.38
C LEU A 99 -25.20 4.48 -20.36
N LEU A 100 -23.98 4.82 -20.77
CA LEU A 100 -23.72 5.91 -21.74
C LEU A 100 -23.77 5.42 -23.19
N LEU A 101 -23.76 4.11 -23.43
CA LEU A 101 -23.92 3.48 -24.74
C LEU A 101 -25.39 3.26 -25.17
N THR A 102 -26.34 3.42 -24.24
CA THR A 102 -27.79 3.56 -24.50
C THR A 102 -28.18 5.02 -24.65
#